data_AF-A0A6H9XT75-F1
#
_entry.id   AF-A0A6H9XT75-F1
#
_cell.length_a   1.000
_cell.length_b   1.000
_cell.length_c   1.000
_cell.angle_alpha   90.00
_cell.angle_beta   90.00
_cell.angle_gamma   90.00
#
_symmetry.space_group_name_H-M   'P 1'
#
loop_
_entity.id
_entity.type
_entity.pdbx_description
1 polymer ?
#
loop_
_entity_poly.entity_id
_entity_poly.type
_entity_poly.pdbx_seq_one_letter_code
_entity_poly.pdbx_strand_id
1 'polypeptide(L)'
;MSTTRIIALGSAPLMDGFRLAGVEVVPNAGADELEALLKALVTNKEKALVLIESSLADAPGPWLARVRSEGGRIVVVQVPSLAGAGEFHSDVDRLIGLQGEAA
;
A
#
# COMPACT_ATOMS: atom_id res chain seq x y z
N MET A 1 8.04 -12.85 20.84
CA MET A 1 8.53 -12.02 19.72
C MET A 1 7.34 -11.68 18.85
N SER A 2 7.03 -10.40 18.58
CA SER A 2 5.93 -10.07 17.66
C SER A 2 6.43 -10.23 16.22
N THR A 3 5.94 -11.24 15.51
CA THR A 3 6.22 -11.44 14.08
C THR A 3 5.67 -10.24 13.29
N THR A 4 6.46 -9.74 12.34
CA THR A 4 6.00 -8.66 11.45
C THR A 4 5.07 -9.26 10.40
N ARG A 5 3.89 -8.67 10.22
CA ARG A 5 2.93 -9.10 9.19
C ARG A 5 3.29 -8.47 7.85
N ILE A 6 3.09 -9.21 6.76
CA ILE A 6 3.19 -8.68 5.40
C ILE A 6 1.78 -8.82 4.81
N ILE A 7 1.17 -7.69 4.49
CA ILE A 7 -0.23 -7.60 4.07
C ILE A 7 -0.28 -6.87 2.74
N ALA A 8 -1.01 -7.38 1.76
CA ALA A 8 -1.23 -6.74 0.46
C ALA A 8 -2.72 -6.47 0.24
N LEU A 9 -3.04 -5.31 -0.32
CA LEU A 9 -4.39 -4.87 -0.64
C LEU A 9 -4.44 -4.34 -2.07
N GLY A 10 -5.49 -4.71 -2.80
CA GLY A 10 -5.71 -4.24 -4.16
C GLY A 10 -6.66 -5.14 -4.94
N SER A 11 -6.61 -5.04 -6.25
CA SER A 11 -7.37 -5.85 -7.19
C SER A 11 -7.07 -7.35 -7.04
N ALA A 12 -8.08 -8.19 -7.25
CA ALA A 12 -7.92 -9.65 -7.14
C ALA A 12 -6.75 -10.21 -7.99
N PRO A 13 -6.55 -9.81 -9.26
CA PRO A 13 -5.45 -10.35 -10.07
C PRO A 13 -4.06 -10.05 -9.49
N LEU A 14 -3.85 -8.86 -8.93
CA LEU A 14 -2.58 -8.51 -8.30
C LEU A 14 -2.38 -9.31 -7.00
N MET A 15 -3.45 -9.47 -6.22
CA MET A 15 -3.41 -10.21 -4.95
C MET A 15 -3.17 -11.70 -5.14
N ASP A 16 -3.59 -12.30 -6.26
CA ASP A 16 -3.27 -13.70 -6.57
C ASP A 16 -1.76 -13.93 -6.63
N GLY A 17 -1.00 -13.00 -7.24
CA GLY A 17 0.46 -13.05 -7.26
C GLY A 17 1.10 -12.98 -5.87
N PHE A 18 0.62 -12.07 -5.01
CA PHE A 18 1.10 -11.97 -3.64
C PHE A 18 0.76 -13.18 -2.77
N ARG A 19 -0.42 -13.79 -2.98
CA ARG A 19 -0.83 -15.01 -2.26
C ARG A 19 0.13 -16.16 -2.54
N LEU A 20 0.62 -16.31 -3.78
CA LEU A 20 1.62 -17.32 -4.13
C LEU A 20 2.94 -17.16 -3.35
N ALA A 21 3.26 -15.93 -2.94
CA ALA A 21 4.45 -15.63 -2.12
C ALA A 21 4.21 -15.78 -0.60
N GLY A 22 3.03 -16.25 -0.18
CA GLY A 22 2.69 -16.41 1.24
C GLY A 22 2.34 -15.10 1.97
N VAL A 23 2.05 -14.04 1.22
CA VAL A 23 1.62 -12.75 1.77
C VAL A 23 0.15 -12.83 2.19
N GLU A 24 -0.22 -12.16 3.28
CA GLU A 24 -1.62 -11.99 3.67
C GLU A 24 -2.29 -11.03 2.69
N VAL A 25 -3.42 -11.41 2.06
CA VAL A 25 -4.01 -10.61 0.99
C VAL A 25 -5.46 -10.21 1.27
N VAL A 26 -5.81 -8.97 0.89
CA VAL A 26 -7.16 -8.43 0.86
C VAL A 26 -7.52 -8.12 -0.60
N PRO A 27 -8.15 -9.07 -1.32
CA PRO A 27 -8.51 -8.88 -2.73
C PRO A 27 -9.74 -7.98 -2.87
N ASN A 28 -9.78 -7.21 -3.97
CA ASN A 28 -10.79 -6.20 -4.27
C ASN A 28 -11.00 -5.19 -3.14
N ALA A 29 -9.92 -4.84 -2.44
CA ALA A 29 -9.96 -3.85 -1.38
C ALA A 29 -10.29 -2.46 -1.97
N GLY A 30 -11.14 -1.71 -1.27
CA GLY A 30 -11.36 -0.29 -1.46
C GLY A 30 -10.70 0.55 -0.36
N ALA A 31 -10.98 1.85 -0.38
CA ALA A 31 -10.45 2.80 0.61
C ALA A 31 -10.92 2.47 2.03
N ASP A 32 -12.18 2.02 2.20
CA ASP A 32 -12.75 1.71 3.50
C ASP A 32 -12.06 0.50 4.15
N GLU A 33 -11.76 -0.55 3.38
CA GLU A 33 -11.02 -1.71 3.87
C GLU A 33 -9.59 -1.34 4.27
N LEU A 34 -8.92 -0.50 3.48
CA LEU A 34 -7.59 -0.01 3.81
C LEU A 34 -7.59 0.78 5.13
N GLU A 35 -8.52 1.72 5.28
CA GLU A 35 -8.65 2.54 6.49
C GLU A 35 -8.98 1.70 7.73
N ALA A 36 -9.87 0.72 7.59
CA ALA A 36 -10.20 -0.21 8.66
C ALA A 36 -8.97 -1.05 9.07
N LEU A 37 -8.21 -1.57 8.10
CA LEU A 37 -6.99 -2.33 8.36
C LEU A 37 -5.95 -1.47 9.10
N LEU A 38 -5.64 -0.27 8.58
CA LEU A 38 -4.63 0.60 9.18
C LEU A 38 -5.03 1.04 10.59
N LYS A 39 -6.31 1.35 10.82
CA LYS A 39 -6.85 1.64 12.15
C LYS A 39 -6.61 0.47 13.11
N ALA A 40 -6.90 -0.75 12.68
CA ALA A 40 -6.71 -1.95 13.50
C ALA A 40 -5.23 -2.15 13.85
N LEU A 41 -4.33 -2.07 12.87
CA LEU A 41 -2.88 -2.22 13.08
C LEU A 41 -2.33 -1.17 14.06
N VAL A 42 -2.74 0.10 13.92
CA VAL A 42 -2.31 1.18 14.82
C VAL A 42 -2.85 0.95 16.24
N THR A 43 -4.13 0.64 16.37
CA THR A 43 -4.80 0.42 17.67
C THR A 43 -4.17 -0.75 18.42
N ASN A 44 -3.89 -1.84 17.71
CA ASN A 44 -3.29 -3.05 18.28
C ASN A 44 -1.77 -2.94 18.45
N LYS A 45 -1.16 -1.82 18.05
CA LYS A 45 0.29 -1.58 18.12
C LYS A 45 1.10 -2.61 17.33
N GLU A 46 0.55 -3.14 16.24
CA GLU A 46 1.15 -4.17 15.41
C GLU A 46 2.29 -3.62 14.53
N LYS A 47 3.18 -4.53 14.09
CA LYS A 47 4.22 -4.24 13.10
C LYS A 47 3.81 -4.86 11.76
N ALA A 48 3.78 -4.04 10.71
CA ALA A 48 3.34 -4.51 9.40
C ALA A 48 4.09 -3.83 8.24
N LEU A 49 4.35 -4.60 7.20
CA LEU A 49 4.57 -4.09 5.85
C LEU A 49 3.24 -4.20 5.09
N VAL A 50 2.71 -3.07 4.65
CA VAL A 50 1.45 -2.98 3.92
C VAL A 50 1.75 -2.57 2.48
N LEU A 51 1.43 -3.47 1.56
CA LEU A 51 1.54 -3.26 0.12
C LEU A 51 0.16 -2.83 -0.37
N ILE A 52 0.04 -1.67 -0.99
CA ILE A 52 -1.23 -1.18 -1.53
C ILE A 52 -1.11 -0.97 -3.02
N GLU A 53 -2.11 -1.38 -3.77
CA GLU A 53 -2.24 -0.97 -5.17
C GLU A 53 -2.34 0.55 -5.27
N SER A 54 -1.69 1.17 -6.26
CA SER A 54 -1.59 2.64 -6.36
C SER A 54 -2.93 3.37 -6.31
N SER A 55 -4.00 2.78 -6.85
CA SER A 55 -5.35 3.35 -6.82
C SER A 55 -5.90 3.57 -5.40
N LEU A 56 -5.41 2.80 -4.41
CA LEU A 56 -5.76 2.96 -3.00
C LEU A 56 -5.00 4.13 -2.34
N ALA A 57 -3.93 4.62 -2.97
CA ALA A 57 -3.16 5.76 -2.48
C ALA A 57 -3.73 7.10 -2.93
N ASP A 58 -4.52 7.13 -4.02
CA ASP A 58 -5.02 8.37 -4.65
C ASP A 58 -6.10 9.10 -3.84
N ALA A 59 -6.82 8.38 -2.97
CA ALA A 59 -7.83 8.94 -2.08
C ALA A 59 -7.52 8.61 -0.61
N PRO A 60 -6.49 9.25 -0.02
CA PRO A 60 -6.02 8.86 1.31
C PRO A 60 -7.01 9.26 2.40
N GLY A 61 -7.42 8.29 3.21
CA GLY A 61 -8.17 8.54 4.44
C GLY A 61 -7.26 8.93 5.62
N PRO A 62 -7.86 9.22 6.78
CA PRO A 62 -7.14 9.73 7.94
C PRO A 62 -6.06 8.77 8.47
N TRP A 63 -6.27 7.45 8.39
CA TRP A 63 -5.29 6.47 8.88
C TRP A 63 -4.14 6.28 7.91
N LEU A 64 -4.37 6.27 6.60
CA LEU A 64 -3.27 6.26 5.64
C LEU A 64 -2.38 7.49 5.78
N ALA A 65 -2.97 8.69 5.89
CA ALA A 65 -2.22 9.92 6.10
C ALA A 65 -1.40 9.90 7.41
N ARG A 66 -2.01 9.41 8.49
CA ARG A 66 -1.35 9.28 9.80
C ARG A 66 -0.21 8.29 9.78
N VAL A 67 -0.40 7.10 9.21
CA VAL A 67 0.66 6.08 9.14
C VAL A 67 1.85 6.58 8.34
N ARG A 68 1.60 7.28 7.22
CA ARG A 68 2.65 7.90 6.41
C ARG A 68 3.43 8.99 7.16
N SER A 69 2.79 9.73 8.07
CA SER A 69 3.44 10.82 8.82
C SER A 69 4.14 10.37 10.10
N GLU A 70 3.60 9.39 10.82
CA GLU A 70 4.20 8.90 12.08
C GLU A 70 5.38 7.97 11.85
N GLY A 71 5.31 7.11 10.82
CA GLY A 71 6.32 6.10 10.54
C GLY A 71 6.59 5.10 11.68
N GLY A 72 7.57 4.22 11.49
CA GLY A 72 8.18 3.42 12.56
C GLY A 72 7.71 1.97 12.71
N ARG A 73 6.40 1.70 12.78
CA ARG A 73 5.87 0.32 12.98
C ARG A 73 5.13 -0.25 11.77
N ILE A 74 4.54 0.62 10.97
CA ILE A 74 3.78 0.26 9.79
C ILE A 74 4.45 0.96 8.61
N VAL A 75 4.94 0.17 7.66
CA VAL A 75 5.50 0.67 6.41
C VAL A 75 4.46 0.46 5.32
N VAL A 76 4.11 1.51 4.59
CA VAL A 76 3.19 1.44 3.46
C VAL A 76 3.97 1.64 2.17
N VAL A 77 3.84 0.70 1.24
CA VAL A 77 4.48 0.76 -0.08
C VAL A 77 3.42 0.66 -1.16
N GLN A 78 3.52 1.54 -2.15
CA GLN A 78 2.64 1.51 -3.31
C GLN A 78 3.17 0.51 -4.35
N VAL A 79 2.26 -0.26 -4.92
CA VAL A 79 2.53 -1.22 -6.00
C VAL A 79 1.64 -0.82 -7.18
N PRO A 80 2.19 -0.68 -8.40
CA PRO A 80 1.36 -0.36 -9.54
C PRO A 80 0.32 -1.44 -9.81
N SER A 81 -0.80 -1.01 -10.39
CA SER A 81 -1.74 -1.95 -10.99
C SER A 81 -1.06 -2.72 -12.12
N LEU A 82 -1.53 -3.93 -12.41
CA LEU A 82 -0.98 -4.74 -13.49
C LEU A 82 -1.11 -4.05 -14.86
N ALA A 83 -2.15 -3.25 -15.06
CA ALA A 83 -2.37 -2.48 -16.28
C ALA A 83 -1.56 -1.18 -16.35
N GLY A 84 -1.22 -0.59 -15.20
CA GLY A 84 -0.55 0.71 -15.09
C GLY A 84 0.95 0.64 -14.79
N ALA A 85 1.56 -0.54 -14.89
CA ALA A 85 2.97 -0.73 -14.51
C ALA A 85 3.95 0.15 -15.30
N GLY A 86 3.63 0.49 -16.55
CA GLY A 86 4.47 1.34 -17.41
C GLY A 86 4.38 2.84 -17.11
N GLU A 87 3.33 3.28 -16.41
CA GLU A 87 3.04 4.69 -16.13
C GLU A 87 3.19 5.03 -14.63
N PHE A 88 3.70 4.08 -13.85
CA PHE A 88 3.86 4.25 -12.42
C PHE A 88 4.93 5.29 -12.09
N HIS A 89 4.51 6.32 -11.37
CA HIS A 89 5.39 7.32 -10.79
C HIS A 89 5.27 7.27 -9.27
N SER A 90 6.36 6.91 -8.61
CA SER A 90 6.43 6.94 -7.15
C SER A 90 6.51 8.38 -6.64
N ASP A 91 6.15 8.58 -5.37
CA ASP A 91 6.35 9.87 -4.71
C ASP A 91 7.84 10.26 -4.67
N VAL A 92 8.74 9.27 -4.71
CA VAL A 92 10.19 9.51 -4.82
C VAL A 92 10.55 10.09 -6.17
N ASP A 93 10.02 9.57 -7.28
CA ASP A 93 10.29 10.08 -8.64
C ASP A 93 9.93 11.55 -8.78
N ARG A 94 8.82 11.97 -8.14
CA ARG A 94 8.41 13.38 -8.06
C ARG A 94 9.41 14.23 -7.28
N LEU A 95 9.98 13.69 -6.19
CA LEU A 95 10.92 14.38 -5.32
C LEU A 95 12.28 14.63 -6.01
N ILE A 96 12.70 13.70 -6.87
CA ILE A 96 13.98 13.76 -7.58
C ILE A 96 13.87 14.25 -9.03
N GLY A 97 12.68 14.68 -9.46
CA GLY A 97 12.46 15.29 -10.77
C GLY A 97 12.56 14.33 -11.96
N LEU A 98 12.30 13.03 -11.76
CA LEU A 98 12.35 12.01 -12.82
C LEU A 98 11.07 11.91 -13.65
N GLN A 99 10.11 12.83 -13.50
CA GLN A 99 8.96 12.89 -14.40
C GLN A 99 9.45 13.37 -15.77
N GLY A 100 9.49 12.46 -16.75
CA GLY A 100 9.79 12.83 -18.13
C GLY A 100 8.80 13.86 -18.65
N GLU A 101 9.30 14.85 -19.39
CA GLU A 101 8.46 15.72 -20.22
C GLU A 101 7.59 14.84 -21.12
N ALA A 102 6.27 15.01 -21.03
CA ALA A 102 5.36 14.45 -22.00
C ALA A 102 5.71 15.04 -23.39
N ALA A 103 6.24 14.17 -24.27
CA ALA A 103 6.43 14.46 -25.69
C ALA A 103 5.13 14.19 -26.46
#